data_AF-A0A1H9VJA0-F1
#
_entry.id   AF-A0A1H9VJA0-F1
#
_cell.length_a   1.000
_cell.length_b   1.000
_cell.length_c   1.000
_cell.angle_alpha   90.00
_cell.angle_beta   90.00
_cell.angle_gamma   90.00
#
_symmetry.space_group_name_H-M   'P 1'
#
loop_
_entity.id
_entity.type
_entity.pdbx_description
1 polymer ?
#
loop_
_entity_poly.entity_id
_entity_poly.type
_entity_poly.pdbx_seq_one_letter_code
_entity_poly.pdbx_strand_id
1 'polypeptide(L)' 'MGERERRLSVTGRTTVEPDGAHDLCVRLAARYWGLDDPVRADQLAAILAADQIRVVLHPETVRRYVH' A
#
# COMPACT_ATOMS: atom_id res chain seq x y z
N MET A 1 -6.66 -0.21 -25.17
CA MET A 1 -5.45 0.63 -25.28
C MET A 1 -4.31 -0.16 -24.65
N GLY A 2 -3.34 -0.59 -25.46
CA GLY A 2 -2.30 -1.57 -25.09
C GLY A 2 -0.97 -0.92 -24.73
N GLU A 3 -0.83 -0.45 -23.49
CA GLU A 3 0.51 -0.18 -22.96
C GLU A 3 1.24 -1.49 -22.67
N ARG A 4 2.55 -1.56 -22.97
CA ARG A 4 3.37 -2.72 -22.61
C ARG A 4 3.40 -2.85 -21.10
N GLU A 5 2.81 -3.92 -20.58
CA GLU A 5 2.88 -4.27 -19.17
C GLU A 5 4.35 -4.38 -18.76
N ARG A 6 4.75 -3.58 -17.76
CA ARG A 6 6.08 -3.65 -17.15
C ARG A 6 5.92 -4.26 -15.76
N ARG A 7 6.41 -5.49 -15.58
CA ARG A 7 6.26 -6.21 -14.32
C ARG A 7 7.55 -6.19 -13.51
N LEU A 8 7.39 -6.01 -12.21
CA LEU A 8 8.45 -6.11 -11.22
C LEU A 8 8.01 -7.12 -10.15
N SER A 9 8.92 -8.00 -9.75
CA SER A 9 8.78 -8.83 -8.55
C SER A 9 9.82 -8.38 -7.53
N VAL A 10 9.39 -8.26 -6.27
CA VAL A 10 10.25 -7.90 -5.14
C VAL A 10 10.12 -9.01 -4.10
N THR A 11 11.25 -9.55 -3.65
CA THR A 11 11.32 -10.63 -2.66
C THR A 11 12.28 -10.21 -1.56
N GLY A 12 11.94 -10.55 -0.31
CA GLY A 12 12.76 -10.27 0.85
C GLY A 12 12.02 -10.65 2.12
N ARG A 13 12.67 -10.44 3.27
CA ARG A 13 12.08 -10.71 4.58
C ARG A 13 11.02 -9.68 4.94
N THR A 14 10.05 -10.06 5.76
CA THR A 14 9.03 -9.17 6.28
C THR A 14 9.14 -9.03 7.79
N THR A 15 8.89 -7.84 8.32
CA THR A 15 8.59 -7.64 9.74
C THR A 15 7.13 -7.23 9.91
N VAL A 16 6.54 -7.65 11.02
CA VAL A 16 5.20 -7.26 11.43
C VAL A 16 5.35 -6.27 12.58
N GLU A 17 4.94 -5.04 12.33
CA GLU A 17 4.91 -3.98 13.34
C GLU A 17 3.45 -3.85 13.82
N PRO A 18 3.17 -4.03 15.12
CA PRO A 18 1.81 -3.92 15.65
C PRO A 18 1.28 -2.48 15.59
N ASP A 19 2.19 -1.50 15.50
CA ASP A 19 1.88 -0.07 15.55
C ASP A 19 2.07 0.63 14.19
N GLY A 20 1.49 1.82 14.06
CA GLY A 20 1.74 2.74 12.94
C GLY A 20 1.01 2.38 11.64
N ALA A 21 0.08 1.42 11.66
CA ALA A 21 -0.75 1.08 10.52
C ALA A 21 -1.71 2.22 10.13
N HIS A 22 -2.35 2.86 11.12
CA HIS A 22 -3.28 3.98 10.89
C HIS A 22 -2.60 5.19 10.23
N ASP A 23 -1.41 5.60 10.70
CA ASP A 23 -0.61 6.67 10.08
C ASP A 23 -0.27 6.34 8.62
N LEU A 24 0.13 5.09 8.37
CA LEU A 24 0.43 4.63 7.02
C LEU A 24 -0.81 4.69 6.11
N CYS A 25 -1.97 4.25 6.57
CA CYS A 25 -3.21 4.30 5.80
C CYS A 25 -3.60 5.73 5.42
N VAL A 26 -3.52 6.68 6.37
CA VAL A 26 -3.80 8.10 6.09
C VAL A 26 -2.86 8.64 5.01
N ARG A 27 -1.55 8.36 5.13
CA ARG A 27 -0.55 8.81 4.15
C ARG A 27 -0.75 8.19 2.77
N LEU A 28 -1.11 6.91 2.69
CA LEU A 28 -1.39 6.23 1.43
C LEU A 28 -2.67 6.77 0.78
N ALA A 29 -3.74 6.96 1.55
CA ALA A 29 -5.00 7.48 1.04
C ALA A 29 -4.85 8.93 0.53
N ALA A 30 -4.15 9.79 1.27
CA ALA A 30 -3.84 11.16 0.81
C ALA A 30 -3.03 11.16 -0.49
N ARG A 31 -2.08 10.22 -0.65
CA ARG A 31 -1.20 10.13 -1.82
C ARG A 31 -1.91 9.61 -3.07
N TYR A 32 -2.80 8.62 -2.92
CA TYR A 32 -3.30 7.85 -4.05
C TYR A 32 -4.79 8.05 -4.33
N TRP A 33 -5.58 8.46 -3.33
CA TRP A 33 -7.02 8.55 -3.48
C TRP A 33 -7.48 9.98 -3.69
N GLY A 34 -6.87 10.97 -3.03
CA GLY A 34 -7.40 12.34 -3.00
C GLY A 34 -8.68 12.37 -2.16
N LEU A 35 -8.56 12.90 -0.94
CA LEU A 35 -9.58 12.77 0.11
C LEU A 35 -10.67 13.85 0.06
N ASP A 36 -10.66 14.69 -0.98
CA ASP A 36 -11.73 15.67 -1.23
C ASP A 36 -13.03 14.98 -1.69
N ASP A 37 -12.94 13.72 -2.12
CA ASP A 37 -14.08 12.86 -2.43
C ASP A 37 -14.61 12.21 -1.13
N PRO A 38 -15.86 12.51 -0.74
CA PRO A 38 -16.45 11.98 0.50
C PRO A 38 -16.53 10.45 0.52
N VAL A 39 -16.67 9.80 -0.64
CA VAL A 39 -16.69 8.32 -0.70
C VAL A 39 -15.34 7.74 -0.29
N ARG A 40 -14.24 8.37 -0.70
CA ARG A 40 -12.88 7.95 -0.34
C ARG A 40 -12.56 8.26 1.12
N ALA A 41 -13.11 9.36 1.65
CA ALA A 41 -13.03 9.67 3.07
C ALA A 41 -13.74 8.62 3.93
N ASP A 42 -14.95 8.20 3.53
CA ASP A 42 -15.71 7.16 4.23
C ASP A 42 -15.01 5.79 4.17
N GLN A 43 -14.43 5.44 3.02
CA GLN A 43 -13.64 4.22 2.87
C GLN A 43 -12.41 4.23 3.79
N LEU A 44 -11.71 5.37 3.89
CA LEU A 44 -10.59 5.50 4.82
C LEU A 44 -11.06 5.36 6.28
N ALA A 45 -12.19 5.98 6.65
CA ALA A 45 -12.75 5.87 8.00
C ALA A 45 -13.08 4.41 8.35
N ALA A 46 -13.67 3.65 7.42
CA ALA A 46 -13.96 2.24 7.59
C ALA A 46 -12.68 1.40 7.77
N ILE A 47 -11.62 1.71 7.02
CA ILE A 47 -10.30 1.06 7.19
C ILE A 47 -9.74 1.35 8.59
N LEU A 48 -9.76 2.61 9.02
CA LEU A 48 -9.22 3.02 10.32
C LEU A 48 -9.99 2.46 11.53
N ALA A 49 -11.26 2.09 11.34
CA ALA A 49 -12.06 1.42 12.36
C ALA A 49 -11.70 -0.06 12.58
N ALA A 50 -10.93 -0.67 11.66
CA ALA A 50 -10.47 -2.04 11.78
C ALA A 50 -9.09 -2.12 12.46
N ASP A 51 -8.85 -3.24 13.14
CA ASP A 51 -7.52 -3.61 13.64
C ASP A 51 -6.58 -3.85 12.46
N GLN A 52 -5.44 -3.17 12.49
CA GLN A 52 -4.47 -3.21 11.42
C GLN A 52 -3.06 -3.34 11.99
N ILE A 53 -2.24 -4.11 11.28
CA ILE A 53 -0.80 -4.20 11.50
C ILE A 53 -0.08 -3.58 10.31
N ARG A 54 1.16 -3.13 10.52
CA ARG A 54 2.01 -2.67 9.43
C ARG A 54 3.00 -3.77 9.08
N VAL A 55 2.92 -4.25 7.84
CA VAL A 55 3.89 -5.19 7.28
C VAL A 55 4.99 -4.41 6.54
N VAL A 56 6.24 -4.58 6.96
CA VAL A 56 7.40 -3.97 6.31
C VAL A 56 8.15 -5.04 5.54
N LEU A 57 8.15 -4.94 4.21
CA LEU A 57 9.01 -5.75 3.34
C LEU A 57 10.39 -5.11 3.28
N HIS A 58 11.42 -5.87 3.64
CA HIS A 58 12.84 -5.51 3.51
C HIS A 58 13.36 -6.15 2.23
N PRO A 59 13.46 -5.42 1.10
CA PRO A 59 13.77 -6.02 -0.19
C PRO A 59 15.19 -6.60 -0.22
N GLU A 60 15.30 -7.82 -0.75
CA GLU A 60 16.59 -8.50 -0.92
C GLU A 60 16.85 -8.82 -2.39
N THR A 61 15.80 -9.15 -3.15
CA THR A 61 15.87 -9.43 -4.58
C THR A 61 14.78 -8.67 -5.33
N VAL A 62 15.15 -8.03 -6.43
CA VAL A 62 14.22 -7.37 -7.35
C VAL A 62 14.41 -7.96 -8.75
N ARG A 63 13.34 -8.47 -9.34
CA ARG A 63 13.34 -9.03 -10.70
C ARG A 63 12.42 -8.23 -11.59
N ARG A 64 12.90 -7.86 -12.77
CA ARG A 64 12.11 -7.19 -13.80
C ARG A 64 11.78 -8.16 -14.91
N TYR A 65 10.51 -8.23 -15.28
CA TYR A 65 10.04 -9.01 -16.41
C TYR A 65 9.64 -8.05 -17.53
N VAL A 66 10.30 -8.20 -18.67
CA VAL A 66 10.01 -7.48 -19.92
C VAL A 66 9.51 -8.52 -20.91
N HIS A 67 8.22 -8.46 -21.23
CA HIS A 67 7.63 -9.13 -22.39
C HIS A 67 7.74 -8.19 -23.61
#